data_AF-A0ABC8RX63-F1
#
_entry.id   AF-A0ABC8RX63-F1
#
_cell.length_a   1.000
_cell.length_b   1.000
_cell.length_c   1.000
_cell.angle_alpha   90.00
_cell.angle_beta   90.00
_cell.angle_gamma   90.00
#
_symmetry.space_group_name_H-M   'P 1'
#
loop_
_entity.id
_entity.type
_entity.pdbx_description
1 polymer ?
#
loop_
_entity_poly.entity_id
_entity_poly.type
_entity_poly.pdbx_seq_one_letter_code
_entity_poly.pdbx_strand_id
1 'polypeptide(L)'
;MSVLELPGFRFHPTEEELLNFYLRRIATGKKLHFDFIGLLYIYHHEPWELPGLAKIEGREWYFFVPRDKRHGHGGRPNRTTKNGFWKATGSDRQIRCLTEPTSVLGIKKTLVFYQGRAPRGCKTDWIMNEYRLPDSFPSPKEDIVLCKIYRKATSVKVLEQRASMENQVRITHLPPSSPLSEDTLTYYDHPQENFRTPMPLQDLTVKIEEEENNKQNYYSL
;
A
#
# COMPACT_ATOMS: atom_id res chain seq x y z
N MET A 1 25.20 -9.54 10.52
CA MET A 1 23.74 -9.51 10.65
C MET A 1 23.35 -8.11 11.11
N SER A 2 22.55 -7.42 10.33
CA SER A 2 21.95 -6.17 10.81
C SER A 2 20.84 -6.54 11.80
N VAL A 3 20.60 -5.74 12.84
CA VAL A 3 19.57 -6.01 13.88
C VAL A 3 18.16 -6.22 13.27
N LEU A 4 17.98 -5.80 12.01
CA LEU A 4 16.75 -5.90 11.22
C LEU A 4 16.46 -7.30 10.68
N GLU A 5 17.43 -8.20 10.66
CA GLU A 5 17.27 -9.56 10.12
C GLU A 5 16.76 -10.56 11.18
N LEU A 6 16.58 -10.11 12.43
CA LEU A 6 16.05 -10.96 13.51
C LEU A 6 14.54 -11.15 13.37
N PRO A 7 14.03 -12.40 13.39
CA PRO A 7 12.60 -12.67 13.40
C PRO A 7 11.88 -11.91 14.52
N GLY A 8 10.84 -11.16 14.16
CA GLY A 8 10.00 -10.40 15.09
C GLY A 8 10.44 -8.95 15.32
N PHE A 9 11.68 -8.57 14.98
CA PHE A 9 12.06 -7.16 15.01
C PHE A 9 11.43 -6.40 13.84
N ARG A 10 10.79 -5.26 14.13
CA ARG A 10 10.15 -4.42 13.11
C ARG A 10 10.36 -2.97 13.43
N PHE A 11 10.45 -2.16 12.38
CA PHE A 11 10.41 -0.71 12.52
C PHE A 11 9.00 -0.27 12.89
N HIS A 12 8.76 -0.04 14.19
CA HIS A 12 7.49 0.40 14.72
C HIS A 12 7.66 1.56 15.71
N PRO A 13 8.19 2.71 15.24
CA PRO A 13 8.47 3.85 16.11
C PRO A 13 7.17 4.45 16.67
N THR A 14 7.24 4.88 17.92
CA THR A 14 6.26 5.74 18.57
C THR A 14 6.25 7.12 17.94
N GLU A 15 5.17 7.87 18.14
CA GLU A 15 5.07 9.25 17.61
C GLU A 15 6.10 10.19 18.25
N GLU A 16 6.48 9.94 19.50
CA GLU A 16 7.58 10.63 20.16
C GLU A 16 8.92 10.35 19.47
N GLU A 17 9.24 9.09 19.18
CA GLU A 17 10.47 8.74 18.46
C GLU A 17 10.50 9.36 17.05
N LEU A 18 9.37 9.32 16.33
CA LEU A 18 9.26 9.96 15.01
C LEU A 18 9.64 11.44 15.04
N LEU A 19 9.17 12.18 16.06
CA LEU A 19 9.44 13.62 16.17
C LEU A 19 10.80 13.90 16.80
N ASN A 20 11.07 13.35 17.99
CA ASN A 20 12.20 13.70 18.83
C ASN A 20 13.51 13.07 18.34
N PHE A 21 13.46 11.85 17.81
CA PHE A 21 14.63 11.16 17.31
C PHE A 21 14.82 11.34 15.79
N TYR A 22 13.81 11.05 14.97
CA TYR A 22 13.98 11.05 13.52
C TYR A 22 13.88 12.46 12.91
N LEU A 23 12.71 13.10 13.02
CA LEU A 23 12.44 14.38 12.34
C LEU A 23 13.33 15.52 12.86
N ARG A 24 13.50 15.62 14.18
CA ARG A 24 14.37 16.65 14.79
C ARG A 24 15.83 16.54 14.35
N ARG A 25 16.35 15.32 14.18
CA ARG A 25 17.75 15.12 13.76
C ARG A 25 17.95 15.50 12.29
N ILE A 26 17.05 15.09 11.39
CA ILE A 26 17.17 15.49 9.99
C ILE A 26 16.99 17.00 9.80
N ALA A 27 16.03 17.62 10.50
CA ALA A 27 15.79 19.06 10.44
C ALA A 27 16.98 19.90 10.96
N THR A 28 17.78 19.35 11.88
CA THR A 28 19.01 19.98 12.40
C THR A 28 20.27 19.57 11.63
N GLY A 29 20.14 18.77 10.57
CA GLY A 29 21.27 18.28 9.77
C GLY A 29 22.17 17.29 10.50
N LYS A 30 21.70 16.67 11.59
CA LYS A 30 22.42 15.62 12.30
C LYS A 30 22.34 14.32 11.49
N LYS A 31 23.48 13.67 11.26
CA LYS A 31 23.51 12.36 10.62
C LYS A 31 22.74 11.33 11.47
N LEU A 32 21.92 10.53 10.79
CA LEU A 32 21.29 9.35 11.37
C LEU A 32 22.22 8.16 11.08
N HIS A 33 22.48 7.33 12.09
CA HIS A 33 23.29 6.12 11.94
C HIS A 33 22.56 5.02 11.16
N PHE A 34 21.23 5.08 11.14
CA PHE A 34 20.37 4.09 10.49
C PHE A 34 19.47 4.78 9.48
N ASP A 35 19.42 4.21 8.29
CA ASP A 35 18.75 4.79 7.15
C ASP A 35 17.36 4.17 6.93
N PHE A 36 16.49 4.35 7.93
CA PHE A 36 15.16 3.75 7.98
C PHE A 36 14.09 4.51 7.19
N ILE A 37 14.30 5.81 6.98
CA ILE A 37 13.32 6.72 6.42
C ILE A 37 13.99 7.49 5.28
N GLY A 38 13.46 7.34 4.06
CA GLY A 38 13.98 8.02 2.88
C GLY A 38 13.42 9.43 2.69
N LEU A 39 14.18 10.29 2.02
CA LEU A 39 13.71 11.59 1.53
C LEU A 39 12.93 11.37 0.22
N LEU A 40 11.68 11.84 0.14
CA LEU A 40 10.83 11.67 -1.03
C LEU A 40 9.81 12.80 -1.19
N TYR A 41 9.62 13.28 -2.42
CA TYR A 41 8.51 14.17 -2.77
C TYR A 41 7.23 13.36 -2.99
N ILE A 42 6.60 12.93 -1.90
CA ILE A 42 5.50 11.95 -1.95
C ILE A 42 4.29 12.38 -2.78
N TYR A 43 4.07 13.68 -3.01
CA TYR A 43 2.94 14.17 -3.80
C TYR A 43 3.12 13.98 -5.32
N HIS A 44 4.32 13.57 -5.76
CA HIS A 44 4.56 13.17 -7.15
C HIS A 44 4.19 11.71 -7.43
N HIS A 45 3.77 10.97 -6.40
CA HIS A 45 3.49 9.55 -6.47
C HIS A 45 2.08 9.24 -5.98
N GLU A 46 1.50 8.20 -6.55
CA GLU A 46 0.26 7.64 -6.04
C GLU A 46 0.52 6.81 -4.78
N PRO A 47 -0.44 6.72 -3.85
CA PRO A 47 -0.19 6.06 -2.57
C PRO A 47 0.16 4.57 -2.69
N TRP A 48 -0.31 3.89 -3.75
CA TRP A 48 0.03 2.49 -4.02
C TRP A 48 1.44 2.27 -4.57
N GLU A 49 2.10 3.32 -5.03
CA GLU A 49 3.51 3.27 -5.48
C GLU A 49 4.48 3.46 -4.30
N LEU A 50 4.06 4.20 -3.27
CA LEU A 50 4.88 4.54 -2.11
C LEU A 50 5.49 3.31 -1.39
N PRO A 51 4.80 2.17 -1.21
CA PRO A 51 5.41 0.98 -0.63
C PRO A 51 6.71 0.54 -1.31
N GLY A 52 6.77 0.60 -2.65
CA GLY A 52 7.96 0.23 -3.43
C GLY A 52 9.09 1.27 -3.40
N LEU A 53 8.82 2.46 -2.85
CA LEU A 53 9.79 3.55 -2.70
C LEU A 53 10.29 3.68 -1.25
N ALA A 54 9.73 2.92 -0.32
CA ALA A 54 10.12 2.94 1.08
C ALA A 54 11.43 2.18 1.30
N LYS A 55 12.22 2.62 2.29
CA LYS A 55 13.47 1.93 2.69
C LYS A 55 13.24 0.65 3.48
N ILE A 56 12.05 0.51 4.08
CA ILE A 56 11.66 -0.64 4.88
C ILE A 56 10.33 -1.14 4.37
N GLU A 57 10.24 -2.45 4.19
CA GLU A 57 9.01 -3.14 3.84
C GLU A 57 8.09 -3.31 5.06
N GLY A 58 6.80 -3.45 4.80
CA GLY A 58 5.83 -3.68 5.88
C GLY A 58 4.44 -3.23 5.51
N ARG A 59 3.66 -2.84 6.53
CA ARG A 59 2.29 -2.32 6.39
C ARG A 59 2.20 -0.81 6.60
N GLU A 60 3.30 -0.21 7.01
CA GLU A 60 3.44 1.20 7.34
C GLU A 60 4.76 1.68 6.74
N TRP A 61 4.70 2.75 5.97
CA TRP A 61 5.84 3.29 5.22
C TRP A 61 6.11 4.72 5.63
N TYR A 62 7.39 5.08 5.73
CA TYR A 62 7.82 6.33 6.35
C TYR A 62 8.71 7.12 5.39
N PHE A 63 8.42 8.41 5.25
CA PHE A 63 9.15 9.31 4.36
C PHE A 63 9.43 10.64 5.04
N PHE A 64 10.62 11.18 4.81
CA PHE A 64 10.89 12.59 4.98
C PHE A 64 10.46 13.33 3.72
N VAL A 65 9.68 14.38 3.89
CA VAL A 65 9.05 15.11 2.78
C VAL A 65 9.45 16.57 2.88
N PRO A 66 10.21 17.10 1.91
CA PRO A 66 10.48 18.53 1.83
C PRO A 66 9.16 19.29 1.62
N ARG A 67 8.96 20.37 2.36
CA ARG A 67 7.90 21.34 2.15
C ARG A 67 8.44 22.52 1.38
N ASP A 68 7.68 22.93 0.38
CA ASP A 68 8.02 24.11 -0.41
C ASP A 68 7.75 25.38 0.41
N LYS A 69 8.82 26.11 0.75
CA LYS A 69 8.75 27.40 1.45
C LYS A 69 8.06 28.49 0.62
N ARG A 70 7.92 28.31 -0.70
CA ARG A 70 7.25 29.29 -1.59
C ARG A 70 5.77 29.44 -1.28
N HIS A 71 5.17 28.40 -0.69
CA HIS A 71 3.88 28.53 -0.04
C HIS A 71 4.18 29.19 1.31
N GLY A 72 4.16 30.52 1.36
CA GLY A 72 4.40 31.30 2.58
C GLY A 72 3.53 30.82 3.76
N HIS A 73 3.69 31.43 4.94
CA HIS A 73 3.12 31.02 6.23
C HIS A 73 1.58 30.75 6.32
N GLY A 74 0.82 30.74 5.23
CA GLY A 74 -0.59 30.34 5.16
C GLY A 74 -1.03 29.58 3.90
N GLY A 75 -0.12 29.24 2.96
CA GLY A 75 -0.49 28.52 1.73
C GLY A 75 -0.75 27.03 1.98
N ARG A 76 -1.95 26.53 1.63
CA ARG A 76 -2.25 25.10 1.71
C ARG A 76 -1.34 24.34 0.73
N PRO A 77 -0.54 23.34 1.18
CA PRO A 77 0.31 22.58 0.27
C PRO A 77 -0.52 21.94 -0.84
N ASN A 78 -0.04 21.99 -2.08
CA ASN A 78 -0.65 21.23 -3.15
C ASN A 78 -0.49 19.73 -2.85
N ARG A 79 -1.63 19.08 -2.61
CA ARG A 79 -1.74 17.69 -2.17
C ARG A 79 -2.32 16.81 -3.27
N THR A 80 -2.29 17.28 -4.51
CA THR A 80 -2.83 16.60 -5.69
C THR A 80 -1.76 15.72 -6.32
N THR A 81 -2.11 14.49 -6.65
CA THR A 81 -1.31 13.55 -7.45
C THR A 81 -1.86 13.50 -8.88
N LYS A 82 -1.30 12.66 -9.75
CA LYS A 82 -1.78 12.53 -11.13
C LYS A 82 -3.24 12.09 -11.20
N ASN A 83 -3.62 11.14 -10.34
CA ASN A 83 -4.91 10.45 -10.37
C ASN A 83 -5.74 10.69 -9.12
N GLY A 84 -5.36 11.60 -8.23
CA GLY A 84 -6.11 11.85 -7.01
C GLY A 84 -5.60 13.01 -6.17
N PHE A 85 -6.00 13.05 -4.91
CA PHE A 85 -5.60 14.10 -3.98
C PHE A 85 -5.70 13.66 -2.52
N TRP A 86 -4.82 14.19 -1.67
CA TRP A 86 -4.86 14.01 -0.23
C TRP A 86 -5.72 15.08 0.44
N LYS A 87 -6.75 14.65 1.16
CA LYS A 87 -7.66 15.51 1.92
C LYS A 87 -7.40 15.37 3.41
N ALA A 88 -7.09 16.48 4.08
CA ALA A 88 -7.01 16.53 5.54
C ALA A 88 -8.34 16.10 6.17
N THR A 89 -8.26 15.32 7.25
CA THR A 89 -9.40 14.85 8.02
C THR A 89 -9.13 15.00 9.51
N GLY A 90 -10.17 15.34 10.27
CA GLY A 90 -10.05 15.63 11.71
C GLY A 90 -9.26 16.90 12.03
N SER A 91 -9.16 17.16 13.32
CA SER A 91 -8.36 18.24 13.88
C SER A 91 -6.89 17.84 14.02
N ASP A 92 -6.01 18.83 14.01
CA ASP A 92 -4.60 18.62 14.32
C ASP A 92 -4.47 18.14 15.77
N ARG A 93 -3.58 17.16 15.99
CA ARG A 93 -3.32 16.62 17.33
C ARG A 93 -1.90 16.96 17.75
N GLN A 94 -1.75 17.56 18.93
CA GLN A 94 -0.46 17.79 19.55
C GLN A 94 0.13 16.46 20.04
N ILE A 95 1.41 16.24 19.76
CA ILE A 95 2.19 15.14 20.32
C ILE A 95 3.05 15.73 21.44
N ARG A 96 2.89 15.19 22.64
CA ARG A 96 3.58 15.64 23.85
C ARG A 96 4.62 14.62 24.26
N CYS A 97 5.67 15.08 24.93
CA CYS A 97 6.67 14.18 25.50
C CYS A 97 6.06 13.36 26.63
N LEU A 98 6.37 12.06 26.68
CA LEU A 98 5.86 11.17 27.71
C LEU A 98 6.42 11.50 29.10
N THR A 99 7.67 11.98 29.18
CA THR A 99 8.32 12.35 30.45
C THR A 99 8.02 13.79 30.88
N GLU A 100 7.68 14.67 29.93
CA GLU A 100 7.37 16.09 30.16
C GLU A 100 6.07 16.49 29.43
N PRO A 101 4.88 16.23 30.00
CA PRO A 101 3.61 16.41 29.29
C PRO A 101 3.29 17.84 28.86
N THR A 102 3.90 18.84 29.51
CA THR A 102 3.79 20.25 29.12
C THR A 102 4.55 20.55 27.82
N SER A 103 5.58 19.77 27.51
CA SER A 103 6.43 19.90 26.33
C SER A 103 5.74 19.32 25.09
N VAL A 104 5.45 20.18 24.11
CA VAL A 104 4.90 19.78 22.81
C VAL A 104 6.05 19.46 21.86
N LEU A 105 6.14 18.20 21.44
CA LEU A 105 7.17 17.73 20.51
C LEU A 105 6.83 18.04 19.05
N GLY A 106 5.54 18.21 18.74
CA GLY A 106 5.08 18.46 17.37
C GLY A 106 3.57 18.29 17.20
N ILE A 107 3.14 18.33 15.94
CA ILE A 107 1.75 18.23 15.53
C ILE A 107 1.59 17.09 14.52
N LYS A 108 0.52 16.32 14.66
CA LYS A 108 0.06 15.32 13.69
C LYS A 108 -1.17 15.81 12.95
N LYS A 109 -1.13 15.79 11.62
CA LYS A 109 -2.29 15.95 10.73
C LYS A 109 -2.56 14.64 10.01
N THR A 110 -3.80 14.17 10.07
CA THR A 110 -4.24 12.99 9.31
C THR A 110 -4.85 13.41 7.97
N LEU A 111 -4.53 12.67 6.92
CA LEU A 111 -5.06 12.84 5.58
C LEU A 111 -5.55 11.51 5.03
N VAL A 112 -6.57 11.57 4.18
CA VAL A 112 -7.09 10.43 3.41
C VAL A 112 -6.93 10.73 1.94
N PHE A 113 -6.48 9.74 1.18
CA PHE A 113 -6.38 9.87 -0.26
C PHE A 113 -7.75 9.64 -0.93
N TYR A 114 -8.05 10.47 -1.93
CA TYR A 114 -9.22 10.35 -2.79
C TYR A 114 -8.75 10.16 -4.22
N GLN A 115 -9.23 9.11 -4.88
CA GLN A 115 -8.92 8.84 -6.28
C GLN A 115 -9.91 9.59 -7.19
N GLY A 116 -9.41 10.19 -8.27
CA GLY A 116 -10.16 11.05 -9.18
C GLY A 116 -9.98 12.54 -8.90
N ARG A 117 -10.59 13.37 -9.74
CA ARG A 117 -10.43 14.84 -9.68
C ARG A 117 -11.20 15.43 -8.51
N ALA A 118 -10.54 16.34 -7.76
CA ALA A 118 -11.22 17.13 -6.73
C ALA A 118 -12.34 17.99 -7.33
N PRO A 119 -13.45 18.23 -6.59
CA PRO A 119 -13.78 17.67 -5.28
C PRO A 119 -14.48 16.31 -5.32
N ARG A 120 -14.72 15.74 -6.52
CA ARG A 120 -15.58 14.56 -6.76
C ARG A 120 -14.85 13.21 -6.66
N GLY A 121 -13.65 13.18 -6.10
CA GLY A 121 -12.90 11.93 -5.96
C GLY A 121 -13.58 10.93 -5.02
N CYS A 122 -13.28 9.65 -5.23
CA CYS A 122 -13.73 8.54 -4.38
C CYS A 122 -12.74 8.33 -3.23
N LYS A 123 -13.25 8.27 -1.99
CA LYS A 123 -12.43 8.03 -0.80
C LYS A 123 -11.80 6.64 -0.86
N THR A 124 -10.49 6.56 -0.63
CA THR A 124 -9.75 5.29 -0.55
C THR A 124 -9.47 4.88 0.90
N ASP A 125 -8.81 3.73 1.07
CA ASP A 125 -8.32 3.25 2.37
C ASP A 125 -6.89 3.73 2.69
N TRP A 126 -6.27 4.51 1.80
CA TRP A 126 -4.94 5.07 2.02
C TRP A 126 -4.98 6.27 2.97
N ILE A 127 -4.17 6.17 4.02
CA ILE A 127 -4.06 7.16 5.08
C ILE A 127 -2.62 7.67 5.13
N MET A 128 -2.47 8.98 5.34
CA MET A 128 -1.21 9.63 5.66
C MET A 128 -1.32 10.32 7.00
N ASN A 129 -0.36 10.09 7.88
CA ASN A 129 -0.11 10.91 9.05
C ASN A 129 1.11 11.79 8.78
N GLU A 130 0.90 13.10 8.68
CA GLU A 130 1.93 14.12 8.53
C GLU A 130 2.31 14.65 9.91
N TYR A 131 3.58 14.50 10.27
CA TYR A 131 4.17 14.94 11.53
C TYR A 131 5.05 16.16 11.29
N ARG A 132 4.80 17.22 12.07
CA ARG A 132 5.48 18.52 11.97
C ARG A 132 6.11 18.88 13.30
N LEU A 133 7.30 19.48 13.26
CA LEU A 133 7.88 20.12 14.45
C LEU A 133 7.10 21.40 14.79
N PRO A 134 7.14 21.87 16.04
CA PRO A 134 6.51 23.13 16.44
C PRO A 134 7.11 24.31 15.65
N ASP A 135 6.32 25.33 15.37
CA ASP A 135 6.78 26.53 14.65
C ASP A 135 7.89 27.28 15.41
N SER A 136 7.96 27.12 16.74
CA SER A 136 9.03 27.65 17.59
C SER A 136 10.36 26.90 17.44
N PHE A 137 10.39 25.77 16.74
CA PHE A 137 11.61 24.99 16.58
C PHE A 137 12.52 25.65 15.54
N PRO A 138 13.74 26.07 15.92
CA PRO A 138 14.67 26.70 14.98
C PRO A 138 15.21 25.63 14.01
N SER A 139 14.67 25.58 12.79
CA SER A 139 15.22 24.74 11.72
C SER A 139 16.13 25.58 10.81
N PRO A 140 17.45 25.31 10.78
CA PRO A 140 18.39 26.05 9.92
C PRO A 140 18.35 25.59 8.46
N LYS A 141 17.74 24.43 8.19
CA LYS A 141 17.69 23.77 6.88
C LYS A 141 16.23 23.38 6.62
N GLU A 142 15.74 23.72 5.43
CA GLU A 142 14.50 23.29 4.75
C GLU A 142 13.30 22.86 5.62
N ASP A 143 12.12 23.44 5.37
CA ASP A 143 10.88 22.98 6.05
C ASP A 143 10.65 21.52 5.63
N ILE A 144 10.74 20.58 6.57
CA ILE A 144 10.69 19.15 6.31
C ILE A 144 9.71 18.52 7.28
N VAL A 145 8.91 17.57 6.78
CA VAL A 145 7.95 16.82 7.57
C VAL A 145 8.22 15.33 7.47
N LEU A 146 7.69 14.58 8.43
CA LEU A 146 7.70 13.14 8.39
C LEU A 146 6.29 12.65 8.06
N CYS A 147 6.17 11.84 7.02
CA CYS A 147 4.90 11.23 6.63
C CYS A 147 4.93 9.73 6.87
N LYS A 148 3.96 9.23 7.63
CA LYS A 148 3.63 7.80 7.74
C LYS A 148 2.45 7.48 6.85
N ILE A 149 2.62 6.54 5.93
CA ILE A 149 1.63 6.05 4.97
C ILE A 149 1.21 4.65 5.36
N TYR A 150 -0.07 4.35 5.30
CA TYR A 150 -0.59 3.00 5.55
C TYR A 150 -1.99 2.84 4.95
N ARG A 151 -2.45 1.59 4.83
CA ARG A 151 -3.83 1.28 4.46
C ARG A 151 -4.63 0.97 5.71
N LYS A 152 -5.83 1.55 5.83
CA LYS A 152 -6.79 1.14 6.85
C LYS A 152 -7.18 -0.32 6.57
N ALA A 153 -7.14 -1.18 7.59
CA ALA A 153 -7.68 -2.52 7.46
C ALA A 153 -9.16 -2.44 7.05
N THR A 154 -9.46 -2.90 5.84
CA THR A 154 -10.84 -3.05 5.38
C THR A 154 -11.34 -4.38 5.92
N SER A 155 -12.47 -4.40 6.63
CA SER A 155 -13.02 -5.65 7.13
C SER A 155 -13.40 -6.56 5.95
N VAL A 156 -13.30 -7.88 6.14
CA VAL A 156 -13.65 -8.88 5.13
C VAL A 156 -15.06 -8.63 4.57
N LYS A 157 -16.03 -8.31 5.45
CA LYS A 157 -17.40 -7.97 5.06
C LYS A 157 -17.48 -6.80 4.07
N VAL A 158 -16.64 -5.78 4.22
CA VAL A 158 -16.63 -4.63 3.30
C VAL A 158 -15.97 -5.00 1.97
N LEU A 159 -15.01 -5.92 1.96
CA LEU A 159 -14.43 -6.45 0.72
C LEU A 159 -15.44 -7.31 -0.04
N GLU A 160 -16.17 -8.19 0.65
CA GLU A 160 -17.23 -9.03 0.07
C GLU A 160 -18.32 -8.16 -0.56
N GLN A 161 -18.77 -7.10 0.13
CA GLN A 161 -19.77 -6.17 -0.39
C GLN A 161 -19.29 -5.45 -1.66
N ARG A 162 -18.04 -4.97 -1.69
CA ARG A 162 -17.47 -4.34 -2.89
C ARG A 162 -17.37 -5.31 -4.06
N ALA A 163 -16.90 -6.54 -3.81
CA ALA A 163 -16.84 -7.58 -4.83
C ALA A 163 -18.23 -7.93 -5.38
N SER A 164 -19.25 -7.95 -4.50
CA SER A 164 -20.65 -8.20 -4.87
C SER A 164 -21.20 -7.08 -5.76
N MET A 165 -20.90 -5.82 -5.43
CA MET A 165 -21.29 -4.66 -6.24
C MET A 165 -20.59 -4.64 -7.60
N GLU A 166 -19.29 -4.95 -7.66
CA GLU A 166 -18.54 -5.03 -8.93
C GLU A 166 -19.06 -6.15 -9.83
N ASN A 167 -19.42 -7.32 -9.26
CA ASN A 167 -20.04 -8.41 -10.00
C ASN A 167 -21.43 -8.03 -10.54
N GLN A 168 -22.25 -7.32 -9.76
CA GLN A 168 -23.54 -6.83 -10.26
C GLN A 168 -23.36 -5.86 -11.41
N VAL A 169 -22.44 -4.89 -11.31
CA VAL A 169 -22.15 -3.94 -12.40
C VAL A 169 -21.68 -4.68 -13.66
N ARG A 170 -20.84 -5.72 -13.53
CA ARG A 170 -20.42 -6.55 -14.68
C ARG A 170 -21.58 -7.32 -15.32
N ILE A 171 -22.51 -7.87 -14.52
CA ILE A 171 -23.67 -8.61 -15.03
C ILE A 171 -24.63 -7.68 -15.80
N THR A 172 -24.82 -6.44 -15.34
CA THR A 172 -25.72 -5.46 -16.01
C THR A 172 -25.15 -4.91 -17.32
N HIS A 173 -23.84 -5.07 -17.57
CA HIS A 173 -23.17 -4.58 -18.79
C HIS A 173 -22.91 -5.67 -19.85
N LEU A 174 -23.45 -6.88 -19.69
CA LEU A 174 -23.44 -7.89 -20.75
C LEU A 174 -24.42 -7.46 -21.88
N PRO A 175 -24.01 -7.46 -23.16
CA PRO A 175 -24.95 -7.25 -24.26
C PRO A 175 -25.93 -8.43 -24.31
N PRO A 176 -27.20 -8.21 -24.69
CA PRO A 176 -28.18 -9.29 -24.77
C PRO A 176 -27.71 -10.32 -25.79
N SER A 177 -27.58 -11.58 -25.35
CA SER A 177 -27.37 -12.72 -26.24
C SER A 177 -28.58 -12.85 -27.16
N SER A 178 -28.35 -12.81 -28.47
CA SER A 178 -29.37 -13.04 -29.48
C SER A 178 -29.99 -14.44 -29.30
N PRO A 179 -31.32 -14.60 -29.49
CA PRO A 179 -31.96 -15.90 -29.35
C PRO A 179 -31.54 -16.82 -30.52
N LEU A 180 -31.06 -18.02 -30.17
CA LEU A 180 -30.79 -19.10 -31.12
C LEU A 180 -32.14 -19.69 -31.56
N SER A 181 -32.36 -19.76 -32.88
CA SER A 181 -33.54 -20.37 -33.48
C SER A 181 -33.47 -21.91 -33.34
N GLU A 182 -34.53 -22.51 -32.80
CA GLU A 182 -34.85 -23.92 -33.04
C GLU A 182 -35.20 -24.10 -34.53
N ASP A 183 -34.57 -25.06 -35.20
CA ASP A 183 -35.30 -26.08 -35.97
C ASP A 183 -34.36 -27.05 -36.74
N THR A 184 -34.63 -28.35 -36.55
CA THR A 184 -34.76 -29.42 -37.58
C THR A 184 -34.00 -30.71 -37.26
N LEU A 185 -34.80 -31.74 -36.96
CA LEU A 185 -34.47 -33.17 -36.89
C LEU A 185 -34.39 -33.82 -38.29
N THR A 186 -33.52 -34.85 -38.43
CA THR A 186 -33.70 -36.20 -39.05
C THR A 186 -32.35 -36.71 -39.60
N TYR A 187 -31.70 -37.72 -38.99
CA TYR A 187 -31.82 -39.20 -39.05
C TYR A 187 -30.83 -39.89 -40.02
N TYR A 188 -30.06 -40.85 -39.47
CA TYR A 188 -29.46 -42.12 -39.97
C TYR A 188 -28.11 -42.32 -39.27
N ASP A 189 -28.05 -43.05 -38.16
CA ASP A 189 -27.87 -44.52 -37.99
C ASP A 189 -26.39 -44.97 -37.96
N HIS A 190 -26.11 -45.83 -36.97
CA HIS A 190 -24.83 -46.20 -36.36
C HIS A 190 -24.01 -47.23 -37.20
N PRO A 191 -22.72 -47.56 -36.93
CA PRO A 191 -22.27 -48.05 -35.61
C PRO A 191 -20.81 -47.82 -35.13
N GLN A 192 -20.71 -47.80 -33.79
CA GLN A 192 -19.65 -48.22 -32.85
C GLN A 192 -18.15 -47.93 -33.09
N GLU A 193 -17.54 -47.23 -32.11
CA GLU A 193 -16.36 -47.77 -31.39
C GLU A 193 -16.14 -47.13 -29.99
N ASN A 194 -16.18 -48.00 -28.98
CA ASN A 194 -15.44 -48.09 -27.72
C ASN A 194 -15.05 -46.83 -26.90
N PHE A 195 -15.67 -46.75 -25.72
CA PHE A 195 -15.31 -45.92 -24.58
C PHE A 195 -13.89 -46.19 -24.06
N ARG A 196 -13.08 -45.14 -23.92
CA ARG A 196 -11.85 -45.16 -23.11
C ARG A 196 -12.18 -44.61 -21.72
N THR A 197 -12.07 -45.47 -20.71
CA THR A 197 -12.10 -45.14 -19.28
C THR A 197 -10.88 -44.27 -18.90
N PRO A 198 -10.97 -43.42 -17.85
CA PRO A 198 -9.79 -42.74 -17.30
C PRO A 198 -8.90 -43.75 -16.55
N MET A 199 -7.58 -43.56 -16.62
CA MET A 199 -6.57 -44.46 -16.03
C MET A 199 -6.62 -44.52 -14.49
N PRO A 200 -6.16 -45.63 -13.87
CA PRO A 200 -6.10 -45.80 -12.42
C PRO A 200 -4.92 -45.03 -11.78
N LEU A 201 -5.12 -44.67 -10.51
CA LEU A 201 -4.25 -43.86 -9.63
C LEU A 201 -2.85 -44.43 -9.28
N GLN A 202 -2.34 -45.44 -10.01
CA GLN A 202 -1.01 -46.01 -9.76
C GLN A 202 0.09 -45.46 -10.68
N ASP A 203 -0.27 -44.84 -11.82
CA ASP A 203 0.68 -44.26 -12.78
C ASP A 203 1.11 -42.81 -12.47
N LEU A 204 0.47 -42.15 -11.50
CA LEU A 204 0.89 -40.81 -11.04
C LEU A 204 2.12 -40.88 -10.13
N THR A 205 2.27 -41.96 -9.36
CA THR A 205 3.38 -42.10 -8.40
C THR A 205 4.71 -42.32 -9.12
N VAL A 206 4.72 -43.07 -10.23
CA VAL A 206 5.94 -43.32 -11.02
C VAL A 206 6.45 -42.04 -11.72
N LYS A 207 5.53 -41.14 -12.12
CA LYS A 207 5.93 -39.86 -12.73
C LYS A 207 6.52 -38.85 -11.75
N ILE A 208 6.17 -38.95 -10.46
CA ILE A 208 6.72 -38.06 -9.42
C ILE A 208 8.15 -38.48 -9.07
N GLU A 209 8.48 -39.77 -9.09
CA GLU A 209 9.84 -40.26 -8.81
C GLU A 209 10.84 -40.01 -9.97
N GLU A 210 10.40 -40.01 -11.23
CA GLU A 210 11.28 -39.68 -12.37
C GLU A 210 11.64 -38.18 -12.46
N GLU A 211 10.77 -37.27 -12.02
CA GLU A 211 11.07 -35.83 -12.03
C GLU A 211 12.00 -35.39 -10.88
N GLU A 212 12.02 -36.10 -9.74
CA GLU A 212 12.94 -35.79 -8.64
C GLU A 212 14.37 -36.27 -8.95
N ASN A 213 14.55 -37.42 -9.60
CA ASN A 213 15.88 -37.90 -10.00
C ASN A 213 16.54 -37.04 -11.09
N ASN A 214 15.75 -36.34 -11.91
CA ASN A 214 16.30 -35.48 -12.96
C ASN A 214 16.73 -34.08 -12.45
N LYS A 215 16.26 -33.66 -11.26
CA LYS A 215 16.70 -32.39 -10.64
C LYS A 215 18.01 -32.51 -9.86
N GLN A 216 18.38 -33.71 -9.41
CA GLN A 216 19.63 -33.94 -8.68
C GLN A 216 20.88 -33.88 -9.57
N ASN A 217 20.74 -34.08 -10.89
CA ASN A 217 21.85 -34.03 -11.85
C ASN A 217 22.22 -32.61 -12.33
N TYR A 218 21.50 -31.57 -11.92
CA TYR A 218 21.78 -30.19 -12.33
C TYR A 218 22.72 -29.42 -11.38
N TYR A 219 23.11 -30.01 -10.24
CA TYR A 219 23.97 -29.36 -9.23
C TYR A 219 25.33 -30.08 -9.01
N SER A 220 25.82 -30.83 -9.98
CA SER A 220 27.21 -31.32 -9.96
C SER A 220 27.86 -31.14 -11.32
N LEU A 221 28.23 -29.90 -11.62
CA LEU A 221 29.37 -29.49 -12.44
C LEU A 221 29.84 -28.10 -11.97
#